data_AF-A0A0F9NVH8-F1
#
_entry.id   AF-A0A0F9NVH8-F1
#
_cell.length_a   1.000
_cell.length_b   1.000
_cell.length_c   1.000
_cell.angle_alpha   90.00
_cell.angle_beta   90.00
_cell.angle_gamma   90.00
#
_symmetry.space_group_name_H-M   'P 1'
#
loop_
_entity.id
_entity.type
_entity.pdbx_description
1 polymer ?
#
loop_
_entity_poly.entity_id
_entity_poly.type
_entity_poly.pdbx_seq_one_letter_code
_entity_poly.pdbx_strand_id
1 'polypeptide(L)'
;MSVKKINSKDIIVIDPKDMKIEIDNDEDKTAQPWDLAEALRLRIVKHFTFRDLERYYGVHRTTIHTRMRRFQDIINVTGNVEQIQNMKTHLLTLVEFELLQDLLDKGKRKSASLNNTAYAIKQVFDMNRLEQNKATEIVDMRRITADLTDFLNRTADE
;
A
#
# COMPACT_ATOMS: atom_id res chain seq x y z
N MET A 1 37.86 40.58 -8.17
CA MET A 1 36.83 39.77 -8.87
C MET A 1 37.54 38.99 -9.97
N SER A 2 37.69 37.67 -9.81
CA SER A 2 38.21 36.79 -10.85
C SER A 2 37.34 35.54 -10.91
N VAL A 3 36.53 35.43 -11.96
CA VAL A 3 35.73 34.23 -12.24
C VAL A 3 36.54 33.36 -13.19
N LYS A 4 37.04 32.21 -12.70
CA LYS A 4 37.66 31.19 -13.55
C LYS A 4 36.56 30.41 -14.27
N LYS A 5 36.66 30.33 -15.60
CA LYS A 5 35.83 29.46 -16.45
C LYS A 5 36.02 27.99 -16.04
N ILE A 6 34.92 27.29 -15.75
CA ILE A 6 34.91 25.85 -15.47
C ILE A 6 34.56 25.12 -16.78
N ASN A 7 35.34 24.08 -17.09
CA ASN A 7 35.35 23.33 -18.35
C ASN A 7 34.42 22.11 -18.24
N SER A 8 33.72 21.77 -19.33
CA SER A 8 32.55 20.87 -19.38
C SER A 8 32.86 19.35 -19.27
N LYS A 9 33.84 18.93 -18.46
CA LYS A 9 34.24 17.51 -18.34
C LYS A 9 34.33 16.96 -16.92
N ASP A 10 33.84 17.68 -15.92
CA ASP A 10 33.81 17.17 -14.55
C ASP A 10 32.46 16.46 -14.31
N ILE A 11 32.48 15.13 -14.39
CA ILE A 11 31.41 14.30 -13.83
C ILE A 11 31.47 14.51 -12.31
N ILE A 12 30.49 15.25 -11.77
CA ILE A 12 30.34 15.40 -10.33
C ILE A 12 29.89 14.04 -9.79
N VAL A 13 30.85 13.27 -9.27
CA VAL A 13 30.57 12.11 -8.42
C VAL A 13 30.07 12.68 -7.09
N ILE A 14 28.75 12.79 -6.94
CA ILE A 14 28.14 13.16 -5.67
C ILE A 14 28.19 11.90 -4.80
N ASP A 15 29.08 11.91 -3.81
CA ASP A 15 29.13 10.88 -2.78
C ASP A 15 27.79 10.86 -2.02
N PRO A 16 27.07 9.72 -1.92
CA PRO A 16 25.76 9.65 -1.27
C PRO A 16 25.80 9.93 0.24
N LYS A 17 26.99 10.19 0.80
CA LYS A 17 27.21 10.51 2.21
C LYS A 17 27.01 12.01 2.54
N ASP A 18 27.00 12.86 1.52
CA ASP A 18 26.99 14.33 1.69
C ASP A 18 25.66 15.00 1.33
N MET A 19 24.61 14.21 1.06
CA MET A 19 23.24 14.73 0.91
C MET A 19 22.68 15.12 2.28
N LYS A 20 23.12 16.28 2.78
CA LYS A 20 22.47 16.94 3.92
C LYS A 20 21.11 17.43 3.46
N ILE A 21 20.07 16.71 3.86
CA ILE A 21 18.70 17.21 3.80
C ILE A 21 18.64 18.35 4.82
N GLU A 22 18.70 19.59 4.35
CA GLU A 22 18.30 20.75 5.14
C GLU A 22 16.80 20.62 5.40
N ILE A 23 16.46 20.15 6.59
CA ILE A 23 15.10 20.18 7.09
C ILE A 23 14.95 21.57 7.71
N ASP A 24 14.27 22.47 7.01
CA ASP A 24 13.80 23.73 7.57
C ASP A 24 13.06 23.42 8.89
N ASN A 25 13.66 23.86 9.99
CA ASN A 25 13.04 23.83 11.31
C ASN A 25 12.02 24.97 11.35
N ASP A 26 10.90 24.78 10.66
CA ASP A 26 9.76 25.67 10.75
C ASP A 26 8.97 25.29 12.01
N GLU A 27 8.98 26.21 12.96
CA GLU A 27 8.30 26.13 14.24
C GLU A 27 6.77 26.04 14.02
N ASP A 28 6.08 25.33 14.92
CA ASP A 28 4.61 25.25 15.01
C ASP A 28 3.84 24.38 14.00
N LYS A 29 4.40 23.24 13.56
CA LYS A 29 3.55 22.14 13.06
C LYS A 29 2.81 21.50 14.22
N THR A 30 1.54 21.87 14.39
CA THR A 30 0.57 21.13 15.21
C THR A 30 0.70 19.65 14.90
N ALA A 31 1.12 18.86 15.90
CA ALA A 31 1.33 17.42 15.73
C ALA A 31 0.08 16.80 15.11
N GLN A 32 0.24 16.21 13.92
CA GLN A 32 -0.86 15.54 13.24
C GLN A 32 -1.32 14.38 14.14
N PRO A 33 -2.65 14.13 14.24
CA PRO A 33 -3.15 12.98 14.97
C PRO A 33 -2.52 11.71 14.39
N TRP A 34 -2.04 10.83 15.27
CA TRP A 34 -1.40 9.59 14.86
C TRP A 34 -2.35 8.74 14.02
N ASP A 35 -1.96 8.49 12.77
CA ASP A 35 -2.62 7.54 11.87
C ASP A 35 -1.61 6.48 11.43
N LEU A 36 -1.93 5.21 11.73
CA LEU A 36 -1.09 4.07 11.38
C LEU A 36 -1.03 3.84 9.87
N ALA A 37 -2.14 4.04 9.16
CA ALA A 37 -2.18 3.82 7.71
C ALA A 37 -1.30 4.84 6.99
N GLU A 38 -1.39 6.11 7.39
CA GLU A 38 -0.56 7.17 6.83
C GLU A 38 0.92 6.99 7.23
N ALA A 39 1.21 6.59 8.47
CA ALA A 39 2.58 6.28 8.88
C ALA A 39 3.21 5.14 8.07
N LEU A 40 2.44 4.09 7.75
CA LEU A 40 2.88 3.00 6.86
C LEU A 40 3.15 3.53 5.46
N ARG A 41 2.23 4.33 4.91
CA ARG A 41 2.39 4.95 3.58
C ARG A 41 3.66 5.80 3.50
N LEU A 42 3.90 6.67 4.47
CA LEU A 42 5.11 7.51 4.53
C LEU A 42 6.38 6.66 4.61
N ARG A 43 6.36 5.56 5.36
CA ARG A 43 7.52 4.67 5.47
C ARG A 43 7.81 3.90 4.18
N ILE A 44 6.78 3.44 3.48
CA ILE A 44 6.95 2.66 2.25
C ILE A 44 7.28 3.58 1.07
N VAL A 45 6.48 4.64 0.88
CA VAL A 45 6.55 5.51 -0.30
C VAL A 45 7.68 6.53 -0.19
N LYS A 46 7.86 7.14 0.99
CA LYS A 46 8.84 8.22 1.21
C LYS A 46 10.06 7.75 2.00
N HIS A 47 10.15 6.46 2.32
CA HIS A 47 11.26 5.87 3.10
C HIS A 47 11.51 6.55 4.45
N PHE A 48 10.46 7.07 5.09
CA PHE A 48 10.59 7.72 6.40
C PHE A 48 11.15 6.76 7.45
N THR A 49 12.19 7.21 8.16
CA THR A 49 12.72 6.45 9.29
C THR A 49 11.78 6.57 10.48
N PHE A 50 11.96 5.72 11.49
CA PHE A 50 11.17 5.83 12.73
C PHE A 50 11.39 7.17 13.45
N ARG A 51 12.56 7.80 13.25
CA ARG A 51 12.87 9.13 13.80
C ARG A 51 12.10 10.22 13.09
N ASP A 52 11.90 10.10 11.78
CA ASP A 52 11.13 11.06 10.99
C ASP A 52 9.65 10.98 11.33
N LEU A 53 9.12 9.77 11.52
CA LEU A 53 7.73 9.56 11.97
C LEU A 53 7.50 10.11 13.39
N GLU A 54 8.48 9.92 14.28
CA GLU A 54 8.45 10.49 15.64
C GLU A 54 8.37 12.02 15.62
N ARG A 55 9.15 12.67 14.75
CA ARG A 55 9.09 14.12 14.55
C ARG A 55 7.78 14.56 13.89
N TYR A 56 7.29 13.80 12.91
CA TYR A 56 6.09 14.15 12.15
C TYR A 56 4.82 14.07 12.99
N TYR A 57 4.68 13.03 13.82
CA TYR A 57 3.48 12.79 14.65
C TYR A 57 3.63 13.24 16.11
N GLY A 58 4.83 13.58 16.56
CA GLY A 58 5.09 13.84 17.98
C GLY A 58 4.91 12.61 18.89
N VAL A 59 4.96 11.40 18.32
CA VAL A 59 4.78 10.14 19.05
C VAL A 59 6.12 9.45 19.27
N HIS A 60 6.37 9.01 20.50
CA HIS A 60 7.62 8.34 20.85
C HIS A 60 7.89 7.09 19.99
N ARG A 61 9.15 6.93 19.58
CA ARG A 61 9.60 5.86 18.67
C ARG A 61 9.14 4.44 19.05
N THR A 62 9.15 4.11 20.34
CA THR A 62 8.78 2.77 20.82
C THR A 62 7.31 2.45 20.55
N THR A 63 6.42 3.44 20.69
CA THR A 63 4.98 3.30 20.38
C THR A 63 4.78 3.07 18.89
N ILE A 64 5.52 3.79 18.05
CA ILE A 64 5.51 3.61 16.59
C ILE A 64 5.96 2.18 16.24
N HIS A 65 7.10 1.75 16.78
CA HIS A 65 7.65 0.43 16.51
C HIS A 65 6.70 -0.70 16.93
N THR A 66 6.12 -0.62 18.13
CA THR A 66 5.16 -1.62 18.63
C THR A 66 3.93 -1.74 17.73
N ARG A 67 3.38 -0.60 17.25
CA ARG A 67 2.21 -0.59 16.37
C ARG A 67 2.54 -1.10 14.96
N MET A 68 3.71 -0.71 14.43
CA MET A 68 4.14 -1.12 13.08
C MET A 68 4.68 -2.55 13.02
N ARG A 69 5.00 -3.17 14.17
CA ARG A 69 5.58 -4.52 14.24
C ARG A 69 4.81 -5.56 13.43
N ARG A 70 3.47 -5.48 13.43
CA ARG A 70 2.59 -6.41 12.69
C ARG A 70 2.73 -6.31 11.17
N PHE A 71 3.29 -5.21 10.68
CA PHE A 71 3.48 -4.93 9.26
C PHE A 71 4.97 -4.97 8.88
N GLN A 72 5.85 -5.30 9.82
CA GLN A 72 7.29 -5.24 9.62
C GLN A 72 7.75 -6.21 8.54
N ASP A 73 7.14 -7.39 8.47
CA ASP A 73 7.42 -8.38 7.41
C ASP A 73 6.99 -7.85 6.04
N ILE A 74 5.83 -7.20 5.94
CA ILE A 74 5.37 -6.57 4.70
C ILE A 74 6.35 -5.47 4.28
N ILE A 75 6.67 -4.54 5.20
CA ILE A 75 7.57 -3.40 4.94
C ILE A 75 8.97 -3.88 4.50
N ASN A 76 9.48 -4.95 5.11
CA ASN A 76 10.80 -5.48 4.80
C ASN A 76 10.84 -6.21 3.45
N VAL A 77 9.76 -6.87 3.06
CA VAL A 77 9.65 -7.57 1.76
C VAL A 77 9.45 -6.58 0.61
N THR A 78 8.74 -5.48 0.86
CA THR A 78 8.31 -4.56 -0.19
C THR A 78 9.07 -3.23 -0.07
N GLY A 79 10.33 -3.24 -0.50
CA GLY A 79 11.11 -2.01 -0.65
C GLY A 79 10.59 -1.08 -1.77
N ASN A 80 9.64 -1.55 -2.59
CA ASN A 80 9.05 -0.81 -3.69
C ASN A 80 7.51 -0.82 -3.58
N VAL A 81 6.89 0.36 -3.70
CA VAL A 81 5.43 0.58 -3.73
C VAL A 81 4.75 -0.25 -4.83
N GLU A 82 5.38 -0.39 -6.00
CA GLU A 82 4.85 -1.20 -7.09
C GLU A 82 4.71 -2.68 -6.68
N GLN A 83 5.64 -3.19 -5.88
CA GLN A 83 5.55 -4.56 -5.38
C GLN A 83 4.37 -4.73 -4.42
N ILE A 84 4.07 -3.72 -3.59
CA ILE A 84 2.86 -3.74 -2.75
C ILE A 84 1.62 -3.71 -3.61
N GLN A 85 1.58 -2.86 -4.63
CA GLN A 85 0.46 -2.77 -5.58
C GLN A 85 0.20 -4.14 -6.22
N ASN A 86 1.28 -4.83 -6.65
CA ASN A 86 1.21 -6.17 -7.23
C ASN A 86 0.84 -7.26 -6.20
N MET A 87 1.21 -7.09 -4.93
CA MET A 87 0.89 -8.01 -3.84
C MET A 87 -0.48 -7.74 -3.19
N LYS A 88 -1.17 -6.66 -3.55
CA LYS A 88 -2.40 -6.21 -2.90
C LYS A 88 -3.48 -7.30 -2.88
N THR A 89 -3.65 -8.02 -3.99
CA THR A 89 -4.59 -9.16 -4.10
C THR A 89 -4.21 -10.31 -3.15
N HIS A 90 -2.92 -10.60 -2.98
CA HIS A 90 -2.45 -11.61 -2.04
C HIS A 90 -2.68 -11.17 -0.59
N LEU A 91 -2.42 -9.90 -0.27
CA LEU A 91 -2.69 -9.34 1.06
C LEU A 91 -4.19 -9.38 1.40
N LEU A 92 -5.06 -8.99 0.47
CA LEU A 92 -6.50 -9.07 0.67
C LEU A 92 -6.96 -10.52 0.88
N THR A 93 -6.41 -11.47 0.11
CA THR A 93 -6.70 -12.90 0.27
C THR A 93 -6.27 -13.42 1.66
N LEU A 94 -5.12 -12.98 2.17
CA LEU A 94 -4.68 -13.34 3.53
C LEU A 94 -5.61 -12.73 4.60
N VAL A 95 -6.01 -11.47 4.43
CA VAL A 95 -6.96 -10.81 5.35
C VAL A 95 -8.31 -11.51 5.34
N GLU A 96 -8.83 -11.93 4.18
CA GLU A 96 -10.05 -12.74 4.08
C GLU A 96 -9.92 -14.03 4.89
N PHE A 97 -8.80 -14.74 4.74
CA PHE A 97 -8.55 -16.00 5.44
C PHE A 97 -8.49 -15.81 6.96
N GLU A 98 -7.79 -14.78 7.44
CA GLU A 98 -7.73 -14.42 8.87
C GLU A 98 -9.11 -14.09 9.44
N LEU A 99 -9.90 -13.29 8.71
CA LEU A 99 -11.27 -12.96 9.14
C LEU A 99 -12.18 -14.19 9.18
N LEU A 100 -12.03 -15.12 8.23
CA LEU A 100 -12.73 -16.40 8.21
C LEU A 100 -12.31 -17.30 9.37
N GLN A 101 -11.03 -17.38 9.71
CA GLN A 101 -10.57 -18.14 10.88
C GLN A 101 -11.17 -17.59 12.17
N ASP A 102 -11.13 -16.27 12.35
CA ASP A 102 -11.70 -15.62 13.52
C ASP A 102 -13.25 -15.82 13.53
N LEU A 103 -13.92 -15.92 12.36
CA LEU A 103 -15.34 -16.30 12.27
C LEU A 103 -15.65 -17.71 12.76
N LEU A 104 -14.73 -18.65 12.54
CA LEU A 104 -14.87 -20.03 12.97
C LEU A 104 -14.54 -20.24 14.45
N ASP A 105 -13.80 -19.32 15.08
CA ASP A 105 -13.50 -19.35 16.52
C ASP A 105 -14.69 -18.87 17.37
N LYS A 106 -15.67 -19.78 17.52
CA LYS A 106 -16.92 -19.54 18.28
C LYS A 106 -16.69 -19.21 19.76
N GLY A 107 -15.51 -19.50 20.32
CA GLY A 107 -15.23 -19.34 21.75
C GLY A 107 -14.83 -17.92 22.17
N LYS A 108 -14.38 -17.09 21.23
CA LYS A 108 -13.77 -15.78 21.56
C LYS A 108 -14.68 -14.57 21.38
N ARG A 109 -15.87 -14.71 20.78
CA ARG A 109 -16.65 -13.55 20.31
C ARG A 109 -18.04 -13.44 20.91
N LYS A 110 -18.40 -12.20 21.29
CA LYS A 110 -19.79 -11.80 21.57
C LYS A 110 -20.58 -11.75 20.26
N SER A 111 -21.90 -12.02 20.29
CA SER A 111 -22.76 -12.05 19.11
C SER A 111 -22.67 -10.79 18.21
N ALA A 112 -22.58 -9.59 18.81
CA ALA A 112 -22.39 -8.35 18.04
C ALA A 112 -21.05 -8.29 17.25
N SER A 113 -20.00 -8.96 17.75
CA SER A 113 -18.72 -9.07 17.06
C SER A 113 -18.82 -9.95 15.82
N LEU A 114 -19.68 -10.99 15.85
CA LEU A 114 -19.89 -11.90 14.74
C LEU A 114 -20.47 -11.17 13.51
N ASN A 115 -21.49 -10.34 13.70
CA ASN A 115 -22.11 -9.57 12.62
C ASN A 115 -21.12 -8.58 12.00
N ASN A 116 -20.31 -7.92 12.83
CA ASN A 116 -19.28 -7.01 12.36
C ASN A 116 -18.22 -7.73 11.52
N THR A 117 -17.76 -8.91 11.94
CA THR A 117 -16.83 -9.71 11.15
C THR A 117 -17.46 -10.17 9.84
N ALA A 118 -18.70 -10.66 9.85
CA ALA A 118 -19.37 -11.10 8.63
C ALA A 118 -19.47 -9.96 7.60
N TYR A 119 -19.77 -8.75 8.08
CA TYR A 119 -19.78 -7.56 7.23
C TYR A 119 -18.38 -7.20 6.71
N ALA A 120 -17.36 -7.23 7.56
CA ALA A 120 -15.98 -6.98 7.17
C ALA A 120 -15.49 -7.99 6.11
N ILE A 121 -15.80 -9.28 6.26
CA ILE A 121 -15.49 -10.32 5.26
C ILE A 121 -16.10 -9.97 3.92
N LYS A 122 -17.39 -9.59 3.89
CA LYS A 122 -18.06 -9.19 2.64
C LYS A 122 -17.34 -8.01 1.97
N GLN A 123 -16.97 -6.99 2.73
CA GLN A 123 -16.26 -5.83 2.20
C GLN A 123 -14.89 -6.20 1.63
N VAL A 124 -14.08 -6.97 2.36
CA VAL A 124 -12.75 -7.39 1.89
C VAL A 124 -12.87 -8.27 0.65
N PHE A 125 -13.84 -9.20 0.62
CA PHE A 125 -14.14 -10.02 -0.55
C PHE A 125 -14.49 -9.19 -1.78
N ASP A 126 -15.39 -8.21 -1.65
CA ASP A 126 -15.76 -7.31 -2.75
C ASP A 126 -14.54 -6.50 -3.21
N MET A 127 -13.70 -6.00 -2.30
CA MET A 127 -12.45 -5.33 -2.64
C MET A 127 -11.50 -6.23 -3.43
N ASN A 128 -11.23 -7.45 -2.95
CA ASN A 128 -10.33 -8.39 -3.61
C ASN A 128 -10.85 -8.80 -5.00
N ARG A 129 -12.17 -8.99 -5.13
CA ARG A 129 -12.81 -9.26 -6.42
C ARG A 129 -12.57 -8.13 -7.42
N LEU A 130 -12.73 -6.88 -6.99
CA LEU A 130 -12.49 -5.72 -7.84
C LEU A 130 -11.03 -5.58 -8.25
N GLU A 131 -10.09 -5.76 -7.32
CA GLU A 131 -8.65 -5.72 -7.61
C GLU A 131 -8.20 -6.82 -8.58
N GLN A 132 -8.88 -7.97 -8.59
CA GLN A 132 -8.64 -9.04 -9.56
C GLN A 132 -9.29 -8.81 -10.93
N ASN A 133 -9.84 -7.62 -11.19
CA ASN A 133 -10.60 -7.28 -12.40
C ASN A 133 -11.81 -8.22 -12.63
N LYS A 134 -12.37 -8.80 -11.57
CA LYS A 134 -13.59 -9.62 -11.62
C LYS A 134 -14.84 -8.78 -11.36
N ALA A 135 -14.82 -7.50 -11.74
CA ALA A 135 -16.01 -6.67 -11.74
C ALA A 135 -17.03 -7.31 -12.69
N THR A 136 -18.28 -7.44 -12.25
CA THR A 136 -19.36 -8.11 -12.98
C THR A 136 -19.54 -7.51 -14.39
N GLU A 137 -19.39 -6.19 -14.52
CA GLU A 137 -19.42 -5.48 -15.80
C GLU A 137 -18.28 -5.87 -16.75
N ILE A 138 -17.09 -6.18 -16.23
CA ILE A 138 -15.93 -6.62 -17.04
C ILE A 138 -16.12 -8.07 -17.50
N VAL A 139 -16.70 -8.92 -16.64
CA VAL A 139 -17.02 -10.31 -16.98
C VAL A 139 -18.08 -10.36 -18.09
N ASP A 140 -19.11 -9.51 -18.02
CA ASP A 140 -20.14 -9.41 -19.05
C ASP A 140 -19.58 -8.88 -20.37
N MET A 141 -18.74 -7.83 -20.37
CA MET A 141 -18.13 -7.33 -21.60
C MET A 141 -17.22 -8.36 -22.29
N ARG A 142 -16.44 -9.13 -21.52
CA ARG A 142 -15.60 -10.21 -22.09
C ARG A 142 -16.42 -11.33 -22.73
N ARG A 143 -17.57 -11.65 -22.14
CA ARG A 143 -18.49 -12.64 -22.70
C ARG A 143 -19.11 -12.15 -24.00
N ILE A 144 -19.58 -10.90 -24.03
CA ILE A 144 -20.16 -10.26 -25.22
C ILE A 144 -19.14 -10.20 -26.37
N THR A 145 -17.88 -9.87 -26.08
CA THR A 145 -16.83 -9.81 -27.12
C THR A 145 -16.45 -11.18 -27.66
N ALA A 146 -16.42 -12.22 -26.83
CA ALA A 146 -16.21 -13.59 -27.29
C ALA A 146 -17.35 -14.04 -28.22
N ASP A 147 -18.60 -13.81 -27.81
CA ASP A 147 -19.79 -14.18 -28.59
C ASP A 147 -19.84 -13.43 -29.95
N LEU A 148 -19.45 -12.15 -29.98
CA LEU A 148 -19.34 -11.35 -31.20
C LEU A 148 -18.23 -11.85 -32.14
N THR A 149 -17.09 -12.23 -31.59
CA THR A 149 -15.96 -12.75 -32.37
C THR A 149 -16.33 -14.08 -33.02
N ASP A 150 -16.98 -14.97 -32.27
CA ASP A 150 -17.50 -16.24 -32.78
C ASP A 150 -18.55 -16.04 -33.87
N PHE A 151 -19.45 -15.06 -33.71
CA PHE A 151 -20.43 -14.71 -34.72
C PHE A 151 -19.77 -14.23 -36.02
N LEU A 152 -18.83 -13.28 -35.94
CA LEU A 152 -18.14 -12.72 -37.10
C LEU A 152 -17.34 -13.78 -37.88
N ASN A 153 -16.67 -14.68 -37.16
CA ASN A 153 -15.91 -15.77 -37.79
C ASN A 153 -16.84 -16.74 -38.55
N ARG A 154 -18.03 -17.04 -38.04
CA ARG A 154 -19.00 -17.88 -38.75
C ARG A 154 -19.53 -17.23 -40.03
N THR A 155 -19.74 -15.90 -40.00
CA THR A 155 -20.22 -15.17 -41.19
C THR A 155 -19.14 -14.93 -42.25
N ALA A 156 -17.87 -15.12 -41.92
CA ALA A 156 -16.76 -14.96 -42.86
C ALA A 156 -16.44 -16.24 -43.65
N ASP A 157 -16.93 -17.39 -43.18
CA ASP A 157 -16.73 -18.71 -43.80
C ASP A 157 -17.90 -19.13 -44.72
N GLU A 158 -18.98 -18.32 -44.80
CA GLU A 158 -20.12 -18.48 -45.73
C GLU A 158 -19.98 -17.59 -46.97
#